data_AF-A0A414H1J0-F1
#
_entry.id   AF-A0A414H1J0-F1
#
_cell.length_a   1.000
_cell.length_b   1.000
_cell.length_c   1.000
_cell.angle_alpha   90.00
_cell.angle_beta   90.00
_cell.angle_gamma   90.00
#
_symmetry.space_group_name_H-M   'P 1'
#
loop_
_entity.id
_entity.type
_entity.pdbx_description
1 polymer ?
#
loop_
_entity_poly.entity_id
_entity_poly.type
_entity_poly.pdbx_seq_one_letter_code
_entity_poly.pdbx_strand_id
1 'polypeptide(L)'
;MLYYQIKNYEDFKKRFGLTTRENGVISRKNKILLGHLKNPLLLRYCLTHNDYSLLHISDMADLQKKVTEAVKESGRNDGKLTNKVELIGEIYHSGLYRTNESKGICEDMDKSSVCYINVERNRTFKMKSGKFMRTLILETEIGKLLSSGILNWLSGDVFTRQWYTYAYGHGSGLKLHVDNRFDKIYDYWKCKGDFGSCMTGRNRDEFYAYSVNAKAAYITDEHDYIVARAILFTDVTDQHGKKWRLLERQYASNKDDTLKRLLIDKLIHGEYIDGYKVIGASCSDADAFVDISGNSLKNKKFEIDCRLDIRDTLSYQDSFKWYNHSKKKAYNYEPEEYSHDLDTTDINLNGDEDGDEWDDYHGYYCEETRLCYRNGAQIHVDTDNLNDFVWIESIYEYHHDDDCTTCDECQEWILHRDALQSHLTGEKYCCGKCMEKAEKEFKRKNWYYSEYDDEWFEKEDDITRIQVWTDAENKYKDTSITAGTLDKLVKDGKAWIFDKEAFDTLNPGTGLPYGYKLNEKEHEYTIAKEAV
;
A
#
# COMPACT_ATOMS: atom_id res chain seq x y z
N MET A 1 14.21 51.90 1.92
CA MET A 1 13.76 51.44 3.25
C MET A 1 12.58 52.27 3.76
N LEU A 2 12.53 53.59 3.54
CA LEU A 2 11.45 54.47 4.06
C LEU A 2 10.01 54.04 3.68
N TYR A 3 9.79 53.45 2.51
CA TYR A 3 8.47 53.02 2.03
C TYR A 3 8.12 51.55 2.35
N TYR A 4 8.97 50.84 3.10
CA TYR A 4 8.83 49.41 3.37
C TYR A 4 8.86 49.13 4.86
N GLN A 5 8.08 48.16 5.34
CA GLN A 5 8.11 47.71 6.74
C GLN A 5 9.31 46.79 7.05
N ILE A 6 10.51 47.30 6.82
CA ILE A 6 11.78 46.61 7.10
C ILE A 6 12.53 47.43 8.14
N LYS A 7 12.69 46.86 9.34
CA LYS A 7 13.19 47.61 10.51
C LYS A 7 14.65 48.04 10.35
N ASN A 8 15.49 47.13 9.86
CA ASN A 8 16.93 47.35 9.67
C ASN A 8 17.51 46.31 8.70
N TYR A 9 18.83 46.37 8.48
CA TYR A 9 19.53 45.45 7.60
C TYR A 9 19.49 43.98 8.08
N GLU A 10 19.44 43.75 9.39
CA GLU A 10 19.34 42.39 9.94
C GLU A 10 17.93 41.79 9.72
N ASP A 11 16.87 42.59 9.85
CA ASP A 11 15.51 42.19 9.44
C ASP A 11 15.45 41.87 7.94
N PHE A 12 16.11 42.69 7.11
CA PHE A 12 16.23 42.42 5.67
C PHE A 12 16.94 41.09 5.39
N LYS A 13 18.09 40.82 6.02
CA LYS A 13 18.82 39.55 5.88
C LYS A 13 18.00 38.36 6.36
N LYS A 14 17.28 38.50 7.48
CA LYS A 14 16.44 37.44 8.02
C LYS A 14 15.35 37.03 7.00
N ARG A 15 14.71 38.01 6.36
CA ARG A 15 13.63 37.78 5.40
C ARG A 15 14.10 37.43 3.98
N PHE A 16 15.19 38.04 3.52
CA PHE A 16 15.62 38.01 2.10
C PHE A 16 17.11 37.69 1.90
N GLY A 17 17.76 37.16 2.92
CA GLY A 17 19.15 36.72 2.87
C GLY A 17 19.37 35.54 1.91
N LEU A 18 20.63 35.25 1.67
CA LEU A 18 21.04 34.07 0.90
C LEU A 18 21.04 32.83 1.81
N THR A 19 20.68 31.69 1.23
CA THR A 19 20.69 30.37 1.86
C THR A 19 21.27 29.36 0.90
N THR A 20 22.22 28.59 1.39
CA THR A 20 22.79 27.44 0.68
C THR A 20 21.91 26.23 0.97
N ARG A 21 21.39 25.59 -0.08
CA ARG A 21 20.70 24.30 0.04
C ARG A 21 21.71 23.17 0.26
N GLU A 22 21.26 22.01 0.72
CA GLU A 22 22.12 20.83 0.96
C GLU A 22 22.95 20.42 -0.27
N ASN A 23 22.42 20.66 -1.47
CA ASN A 23 23.12 20.43 -2.73
C ASN A 23 24.11 21.55 -3.14
N GLY A 24 24.46 22.46 -2.24
CA GLY A 24 25.40 23.56 -2.48
C GLY A 24 24.84 24.76 -3.26
N VAL A 25 23.58 24.71 -3.73
CA VAL A 25 22.97 25.80 -4.51
C VAL A 25 22.61 26.97 -3.60
N ILE A 26 23.20 28.14 -3.88
CA ILE A 26 22.88 29.39 -3.19
C ILE A 26 21.58 29.97 -3.79
N SER A 27 20.57 30.15 -2.94
CA SER A 27 19.29 30.76 -3.31
C SER A 27 18.92 31.87 -2.33
N ARG A 28 18.00 32.75 -2.71
CA ARG A 28 17.55 33.85 -1.86
C ARG A 28 16.22 33.51 -1.20
N LYS A 29 16.10 33.74 0.11
CA LYS A 29 14.83 33.62 0.85
C LYS A 29 13.77 34.55 0.26
N ASN A 30 12.51 34.10 0.22
CA ASN A 30 11.34 34.90 -0.17
C ASN A 30 11.52 35.68 -1.49
N LYS A 31 12.12 35.06 -2.52
CA LYS A 31 12.44 35.68 -3.81
C LYS A 31 11.22 36.34 -4.47
N ILE A 32 10.04 35.72 -4.38
CA ILE A 32 8.79 36.24 -4.97
C ILE A 32 8.35 37.53 -4.25
N LEU A 33 8.29 37.51 -2.92
CA LEU A 33 7.97 38.70 -2.12
C LEU A 33 8.97 39.83 -2.37
N LEU A 34 10.27 39.52 -2.42
CA LEU A 34 11.27 40.55 -2.75
C LEU A 34 11.04 41.13 -4.16
N GLY A 35 10.69 40.29 -5.13
CA GLY A 35 10.34 40.72 -6.49
C GLY A 35 9.12 41.65 -6.51
N HIS A 36 8.10 41.35 -5.71
CA HIS A 36 6.92 42.20 -5.52
C HIS A 36 7.29 43.57 -4.96
N LEU A 37 8.01 43.59 -3.84
CA LEU A 37 8.41 44.83 -3.17
C LEU A 37 9.32 45.69 -4.04
N LYS A 38 10.14 45.08 -4.91
CA LYS A 38 11.04 45.82 -5.82
C LYS A 38 10.37 46.37 -7.08
N ASN A 39 9.08 46.13 -7.29
CA ASN A 39 8.42 46.47 -8.55
C ASN A 39 8.22 47.99 -8.69
N PRO A 40 8.87 48.65 -9.67
CA PRO A 40 8.78 50.10 -9.83
C PRO A 40 7.37 50.61 -10.16
N LEU A 41 6.57 49.82 -10.91
CA LEU A 41 5.21 50.20 -11.27
C LEU A 41 4.30 50.22 -10.04
N LEU A 42 4.44 49.20 -9.17
CA LEU A 42 3.74 49.15 -7.90
C LEU A 42 4.12 50.32 -6.99
N LEU A 43 5.42 50.62 -6.86
CA LEU A 43 5.87 51.76 -6.06
C LEU A 43 5.30 53.09 -6.57
N ARG A 44 5.30 53.30 -7.89
CA ARG A 44 4.72 54.51 -8.48
C ARG A 44 3.21 54.61 -8.23
N TYR A 45 2.49 53.49 -8.31
CA TYR A 45 1.08 53.43 -7.98
C TYR A 45 0.82 53.82 -6.53
N CYS A 46 1.55 53.24 -5.58
CA CYS A 46 1.45 53.55 -4.15
C CYS A 46 1.74 55.02 -3.85
N LEU A 47 2.78 55.60 -4.48
CA LEU A 47 3.10 57.03 -4.33
C LEU A 47 1.98 57.94 -4.86
N THR A 48 1.36 57.56 -5.98
CA THR A 48 0.30 58.36 -6.62
C THR A 48 -0.98 58.36 -5.80
N HIS A 49 -1.32 57.22 -5.19
CA HIS A 49 -2.56 57.05 -4.43
C HIS A 49 -2.40 57.28 -2.92
N ASN A 50 -1.16 57.49 -2.46
CA ASN A 50 -0.80 57.58 -1.05
C ASN A 50 -1.30 56.36 -0.22
N ASP A 51 -1.31 55.18 -0.83
CA ASP A 51 -1.63 53.91 -0.19
C ASP A 51 -0.47 52.92 -0.38
N TYR A 52 0.09 52.49 0.74
CA TYR A 52 1.24 51.59 0.81
C TYR A 52 0.87 50.18 1.30
N SER A 53 -0.43 49.88 1.41
CA SER A 53 -0.96 48.57 1.84
C SER A 53 -0.29 47.39 1.12
N LEU A 54 -0.13 47.49 -0.19
CA LEU A 54 0.52 46.48 -1.04
C LEU A 54 2.05 46.43 -0.94
N LEU A 55 2.69 47.38 -0.25
CA LEU A 55 4.12 47.35 0.07
C LEU A 55 4.39 46.96 1.53
N HIS A 56 3.39 47.11 2.40
CA HIS A 56 3.43 46.75 3.82
C HIS A 56 3.05 45.28 4.02
N ILE A 57 3.90 44.39 3.53
CA ILE A 57 3.67 42.93 3.55
C ILE A 57 4.66 42.23 4.48
N SER A 58 4.15 41.43 5.41
CA SER A 58 4.98 40.73 6.40
C SER A 58 5.69 39.51 5.83
N ASP A 59 4.96 38.69 5.07
CA ASP A 59 5.34 37.36 4.61
C ASP A 59 4.54 36.93 3.36
N MET A 60 4.68 35.67 2.93
CA MET A 60 4.01 35.14 1.74
C MET A 60 2.50 34.92 1.92
N ALA A 61 2.01 34.66 3.13
CA ALA A 61 0.58 34.48 3.39
C ALA A 61 -0.13 35.85 3.35
N ASP A 62 0.47 36.86 4.00
CA ASP A 62 0.01 38.25 3.92
C ASP A 62 0.07 38.78 2.46
N LEU A 63 1.10 38.38 1.69
CA LEU A 63 1.19 38.67 0.25
C LEU A 63 0.00 38.09 -0.52
N GLN A 64 -0.30 36.80 -0.33
CA GLN A 64 -1.41 36.14 -1.01
C GLN A 64 -2.72 36.86 -0.70
N LYS A 65 -2.99 37.10 0.59
CA LYS A 65 -4.22 37.72 1.06
C LYS A 65 -4.40 39.11 0.47
N LYS A 66 -3.46 40.03 0.72
CA LYS A 66 -3.56 41.43 0.30
C LYS A 66 -3.64 41.59 -1.21
N VAL A 67 -2.85 40.83 -1.96
CA VAL A 67 -2.89 40.90 -3.43
C VAL A 67 -4.23 40.35 -3.95
N THR A 68 -4.73 39.25 -3.40
CA THR A 68 -6.02 38.68 -3.83
C THR A 68 -7.18 39.62 -3.51
N GLU A 69 -7.20 40.20 -2.31
CA GLU A 69 -8.19 41.21 -1.92
C GLU A 69 -8.12 42.45 -2.82
N ALA A 70 -6.93 42.98 -3.08
CA ALA A 70 -6.76 44.15 -3.95
C ALA A 70 -7.16 43.87 -5.40
N VAL A 71 -6.92 42.67 -5.93
CA VAL A 71 -7.41 42.26 -7.26
C VAL A 71 -8.93 42.21 -7.28
N LYS A 72 -9.56 41.56 -6.29
CA LYS A 72 -11.03 41.48 -6.21
C LYS A 72 -11.66 42.86 -6.13
N GLU A 73 -11.14 43.73 -5.26
CA GLU A 73 -11.65 45.08 -5.06
C GLU A 73 -11.43 45.97 -6.28
N SER A 74 -10.25 45.89 -6.92
CA SER A 74 -9.97 46.59 -8.19
C SER A 74 -10.92 46.13 -9.29
N GLY A 75 -11.23 44.84 -9.37
CA GLY A 75 -12.19 44.30 -10.32
C GLY A 75 -13.62 44.80 -10.06
N ARG A 76 -14.06 44.76 -8.80
CA ARG A 76 -15.40 45.19 -8.37
C ARG A 76 -15.65 46.68 -8.65
N ASN A 77 -14.63 47.51 -8.49
CA ASN A 77 -14.72 48.96 -8.66
C ASN A 77 -14.48 49.43 -10.10
N ASP A 78 -14.09 48.54 -11.03
CA ASP A 78 -13.96 48.86 -12.44
C ASP A 78 -15.30 48.71 -13.16
N GLY A 79 -15.90 49.83 -13.57
CA GLY A 79 -17.18 49.87 -14.28
C GLY A 79 -17.19 49.13 -15.62
N LYS A 80 -16.04 48.71 -16.15
CA LYS A 80 -15.93 47.88 -17.38
C LYS A 80 -16.04 46.38 -17.09
N LEU A 81 -15.77 45.94 -15.86
CA LEU A 81 -15.73 44.53 -15.46
C LEU A 81 -17.08 44.11 -14.86
N THR A 82 -18.12 44.17 -15.68
CA THR A 82 -19.52 44.08 -15.26
C THR A 82 -19.97 42.65 -14.90
N ASN A 83 -19.25 41.62 -15.32
CA ASN A 83 -19.66 40.24 -15.15
C ASN A 83 -19.03 39.61 -13.91
N LYS A 84 -19.83 38.83 -13.15
CA LYS A 84 -19.39 38.09 -11.98
C LYS A 84 -18.83 36.72 -12.38
N VAL A 85 -17.68 36.38 -11.79
CA VAL A 85 -16.99 35.10 -11.94
C VAL A 85 -16.82 34.52 -10.53
N GLU A 86 -17.61 33.52 -10.18
CA GLU A 86 -17.58 32.90 -8.87
C GLU A 86 -16.71 31.64 -8.87
N LEU A 87 -15.61 31.63 -8.11
CA LEU A 87 -14.65 30.54 -8.04
C LEU A 87 -14.30 30.28 -6.58
N ILE A 88 -14.48 29.04 -6.11
CA ILE A 88 -14.13 28.63 -4.73
C ILE A 88 -14.80 29.54 -3.67
N GLY A 89 -16.08 29.88 -3.88
CA GLY A 89 -16.84 30.79 -3.00
C GLY A 89 -16.45 32.27 -3.08
N GLU A 90 -15.44 32.61 -3.87
CA GLU A 90 -14.95 33.98 -4.05
C GLU A 90 -15.50 34.60 -5.34
N ILE A 91 -15.77 35.91 -5.31
CA ILE A 91 -16.30 36.64 -6.47
C ILE A 91 -15.20 37.49 -7.09
N TYR A 92 -14.93 37.23 -8.36
CA TYR A 92 -14.11 38.03 -9.26
C TYR A 92 -14.98 38.73 -10.30
N HIS A 93 -14.40 39.72 -10.97
CA HIS A 93 -15.09 40.54 -11.97
C HIS A 93 -14.33 40.52 -13.31
N SER A 94 -15.05 40.39 -14.41
CA SER A 94 -14.50 40.36 -15.78
C SER A 94 -15.41 41.09 -16.77
N GLY A 95 -14.81 41.67 -17.81
CA GLY A 95 -15.54 42.22 -18.95
C GLY A 95 -15.96 41.15 -19.96
N LEU A 96 -15.29 40.00 -19.98
CA LEU A 96 -15.41 38.98 -21.03
C LEU A 96 -15.98 37.65 -20.56
N TYR A 97 -15.90 37.36 -19.26
CA TYR A 97 -16.19 36.04 -18.71
C TYR A 97 -17.19 36.10 -17.56
N ARG A 98 -18.03 35.07 -17.45
CA ARG A 98 -18.87 34.79 -16.27
C ARG A 98 -18.90 33.30 -16.00
N THR A 99 -19.24 32.92 -14.77
CA THR A 99 -19.46 31.50 -14.43
C THR A 99 -20.90 31.08 -14.71
N ASN A 100 -21.09 29.77 -14.92
CA ASN A 100 -22.39 29.12 -14.95
C ASN A 100 -22.85 28.75 -13.53
N GLU A 101 -23.98 28.06 -13.41
CA GLU A 101 -24.53 27.58 -12.14
C GLU A 101 -23.56 26.63 -11.41
N SER A 102 -22.72 25.91 -12.15
CA SER A 102 -21.68 25.03 -11.60
C SER A 102 -20.45 25.78 -11.07
N LYS A 103 -20.47 27.13 -11.01
CA LYS A 103 -19.41 27.98 -10.41
C LYS A 103 -18.00 27.61 -10.89
N GLY A 104 -17.90 27.32 -12.19
CA GLY A 104 -16.64 27.00 -12.85
C GLY A 104 -16.29 25.52 -12.93
N ILE A 105 -17.02 24.62 -12.27
CA ILE A 105 -16.79 23.17 -12.37
C ILE A 105 -17.12 22.67 -13.78
N CYS A 106 -16.25 21.82 -14.32
CA CYS A 106 -16.44 21.22 -15.63
C CYS A 106 -17.24 19.91 -15.57
N GLU A 107 -18.21 19.77 -16.47
CA GLU A 107 -19.10 18.59 -16.57
C GLU A 107 -18.35 17.30 -16.91
N ASP A 108 -17.24 17.41 -17.64
CA ASP A 108 -16.36 16.29 -17.99
C ASP A 108 -15.40 15.88 -16.86
N MET A 109 -15.60 16.43 -15.66
CA MET A 109 -14.80 16.13 -14.47
C MET A 109 -13.31 16.49 -14.60
N ASP A 110 -12.94 17.38 -15.54
CA ASP A 110 -11.58 17.93 -15.62
C ASP A 110 -11.28 18.84 -14.43
N LYS A 111 -10.60 18.29 -13.43
CA LYS A 111 -10.21 18.97 -12.18
C LYS A 111 -9.11 20.03 -12.38
N SER A 112 -8.44 20.05 -13.54
CA SER A 112 -7.37 21.00 -13.83
C SER A 112 -7.83 22.26 -14.56
N SER A 113 -9.11 22.31 -14.96
CA SER A 113 -9.66 23.38 -15.79
C SER A 113 -10.84 24.05 -15.11
N VAL A 114 -11.06 25.32 -15.47
CA VAL A 114 -12.25 26.09 -15.12
C VAL A 114 -13.13 26.18 -16.37
N CYS A 115 -14.40 25.88 -16.20
CA CYS A 115 -15.44 26.08 -17.20
C CYS A 115 -16.05 27.48 -17.04
N TYR A 116 -16.18 28.22 -18.13
CA TYR A 116 -16.63 29.61 -18.10
C TYR A 116 -17.47 29.94 -19.33
N ILE A 117 -18.34 30.94 -19.21
CA ILE A 117 -19.11 31.47 -20.33
C ILE A 117 -18.37 32.70 -20.85
N ASN A 118 -18.00 32.68 -22.13
CA ASN A 118 -17.54 33.88 -22.82
C ASN A 118 -18.78 34.71 -23.20
N VAL A 119 -18.83 35.95 -22.73
CA VAL A 119 -20.01 36.81 -22.83
C VAL A 119 -20.28 37.21 -24.29
N GLU A 120 -19.25 37.53 -25.06
CA GLU A 120 -19.40 37.92 -26.48
C GLU A 120 -19.95 36.77 -27.34
N ARG A 121 -19.47 35.54 -27.10
CA ARG A 121 -19.88 34.35 -27.86
C ARG A 121 -21.12 33.67 -27.29
N ASN A 122 -21.52 34.04 -26.06
CA ASN A 122 -22.56 33.40 -25.26
C ASN A 122 -22.48 31.86 -25.27
N ARG A 123 -21.25 31.33 -25.12
CA ARG A 123 -20.97 29.88 -25.15
C ARG A 123 -20.03 29.51 -24.01
N THR A 124 -20.19 28.29 -23.51
CA THR A 124 -19.31 27.69 -22.50
C THR A 124 -18.02 27.20 -23.14
N PHE A 125 -16.91 27.50 -22.49
CA PHE A 125 -15.56 27.04 -22.83
C PHE A 125 -14.88 26.53 -21.57
N LYS A 126 -13.76 25.82 -21.75
CA LYS A 126 -12.88 25.40 -20.66
C LYS A 126 -11.46 25.89 -20.90
N MET A 127 -10.76 26.22 -19.82
CA MET A 127 -9.33 26.49 -19.87
C MET A 127 -8.64 26.08 -18.57
N LYS A 128 -7.33 25.82 -18.63
CA LYS A 128 -6.53 25.49 -17.43
C LYS A 128 -6.72 26.56 -16.35
N SER A 129 -6.94 26.11 -15.12
CA SER A 129 -7.35 26.97 -13.99
C SER A 129 -6.40 28.14 -13.74
N GLY A 130 -5.09 27.88 -13.69
CA GLY A 130 -4.10 28.94 -13.54
C GLY A 130 -4.06 29.93 -14.71
N LYS A 131 -4.33 29.47 -15.95
CA LYS A 131 -4.45 30.37 -17.10
C LYS A 131 -5.67 31.28 -16.97
N PHE A 132 -6.81 30.72 -16.53
CA PHE A 132 -8.03 31.51 -16.31
C PHE A 132 -7.84 32.56 -15.24
N MET A 133 -7.33 32.16 -14.07
CA MET A 133 -7.09 33.09 -12.97
C MET A 133 -6.10 34.18 -13.37
N ARG A 134 -5.04 33.84 -14.11
CA ARG A 134 -4.13 34.85 -14.66
C ARG A 134 -4.85 35.87 -15.53
N THR A 135 -5.75 35.42 -16.41
CA THR A 135 -6.53 36.31 -17.27
C THR A 135 -7.40 37.25 -16.44
N LEU A 136 -8.12 36.73 -15.44
CA LEU A 136 -8.96 37.56 -14.55
C LEU A 136 -8.14 38.61 -13.80
N ILE A 137 -7.01 38.21 -13.22
CA ILE A 137 -6.11 39.14 -12.53
C ILE A 137 -5.68 40.26 -13.50
N LEU A 138 -5.24 39.92 -14.70
CA LEU A 138 -4.73 40.88 -15.69
C LEU A 138 -5.81 41.80 -16.29
N GLU A 139 -7.11 41.53 -16.12
CA GLU A 139 -8.16 42.47 -16.51
C GLU A 139 -8.19 43.70 -15.58
N THR A 140 -7.88 43.50 -14.30
CA THR A 140 -7.93 44.54 -13.26
C THR A 140 -6.78 45.54 -13.37
N GLU A 141 -6.96 46.74 -12.81
CA GLU A 141 -5.89 47.75 -12.73
C GLU A 141 -4.73 47.26 -11.87
N ILE A 142 -5.03 46.73 -10.68
CA ILE A 142 -4.02 46.19 -9.76
C ILE A 142 -3.24 45.04 -10.39
N GLY A 143 -3.92 44.11 -11.07
CA GLY A 143 -3.26 42.94 -11.66
C GLY A 143 -2.23 43.29 -12.74
N LYS A 144 -2.44 44.39 -13.48
CA LYS A 144 -1.47 44.91 -14.47
C LYS A 144 -0.19 45.45 -13.83
N LEU A 145 -0.25 45.81 -12.54
CA LEU A 145 0.91 46.26 -11.78
C LEU A 145 1.72 45.10 -11.21
N LEU A 146 1.17 43.87 -11.15
CA LEU A 146 1.85 42.73 -10.56
C LEU A 146 2.99 42.22 -11.44
N SER A 147 4.09 41.83 -10.80
CA SER A 147 5.21 41.20 -11.51
C SER A 147 4.85 39.81 -12.04
N SER A 148 5.53 39.37 -13.10
CA SER A 148 5.36 38.02 -13.65
C SER A 148 5.58 36.91 -12.62
N GLY A 149 6.50 37.11 -11.67
CA GLY A 149 6.76 36.15 -10.59
C GLY A 149 5.57 35.95 -9.67
N ILE A 150 4.87 37.04 -9.30
CA ILE A 150 3.66 36.95 -8.47
C ILE A 150 2.53 36.32 -9.26
N LEU A 151 2.33 36.75 -10.51
CA LEU A 151 1.27 36.19 -11.35
C LEU A 151 1.46 34.69 -11.52
N ASN A 152 2.68 34.22 -11.80
CA ASN A 152 2.97 32.79 -11.95
C ASN A 152 2.73 32.03 -10.65
N TRP A 153 3.17 32.56 -9.51
CA TRP A 153 2.96 31.92 -8.22
C TRP A 153 1.48 31.89 -7.80
N LEU A 154 0.80 33.05 -7.83
CA LEU A 154 -0.58 33.18 -7.37
C LEU A 154 -1.55 32.40 -8.26
N SER A 155 -1.42 32.53 -9.58
CA SER A 155 -2.32 31.83 -10.52
C SER A 155 -1.87 30.40 -10.81
N GLY A 156 -0.58 30.18 -11.02
CA GLY A 156 -0.03 28.91 -11.48
C GLY A 156 0.17 27.89 -10.36
N ASP A 157 0.62 28.33 -9.18
CA ASP A 157 0.91 27.42 -8.06
C ASP A 157 -0.25 27.40 -7.06
N VAL A 158 -0.59 28.56 -6.50
CA VAL A 158 -1.57 28.69 -5.41
C VAL A 158 -2.98 28.37 -5.90
N PHE A 159 -3.49 29.14 -6.87
CA PHE A 159 -4.86 28.97 -7.34
C PHE A 159 -5.06 27.62 -8.04
N THR A 160 -4.11 27.17 -8.87
CA THR A 160 -4.23 25.85 -9.54
C THR A 160 -4.40 24.72 -8.52
N ARG A 161 -3.60 24.72 -7.43
CA ARG A 161 -3.71 23.72 -6.37
C ARG A 161 -5.04 23.82 -5.61
N GLN A 162 -5.45 25.03 -5.23
CA GLN A 162 -6.73 25.25 -4.55
C GLN A 162 -7.91 24.81 -5.43
N TRP A 163 -7.87 25.16 -6.72
CA TRP A 163 -8.88 24.77 -7.70
C TRP A 163 -8.95 23.26 -7.87
N TYR A 164 -7.80 22.59 -8.01
CA TYR A 164 -7.76 21.15 -8.18
C TYR A 164 -8.40 20.44 -6.99
N THR A 165 -8.07 20.85 -5.76
CA THR A 165 -8.69 20.31 -4.54
C THR A 165 -10.20 20.58 -4.49
N TYR A 166 -10.62 21.81 -4.80
CA TYR A 166 -12.02 22.20 -4.84
C TYR A 166 -12.83 21.38 -5.86
N ALA A 167 -12.34 21.27 -7.09
CA ALA A 167 -12.98 20.50 -8.16
C ALA A 167 -12.99 18.99 -7.84
N TYR A 168 -11.92 18.47 -7.24
CA TYR A 168 -11.88 17.09 -6.76
C TYR A 168 -12.98 16.83 -5.71
N GLY A 169 -13.14 17.73 -4.74
CA GLY A 169 -14.13 17.61 -3.67
C GLY A 169 -15.59 17.70 -4.13
N HIS A 170 -15.87 18.44 -5.21
CA HIS A 170 -17.22 18.61 -5.73
C HIS A 170 -17.72 17.39 -6.53
N GLY A 171 -16.80 16.66 -7.17
CA GLY A 171 -17.14 15.52 -8.03
C GLY A 171 -17.10 14.15 -7.36
N SER A 172 -16.73 14.05 -6.09
CA SER A 172 -16.28 12.79 -5.48
C SER A 172 -17.26 12.15 -4.47
N GLY A 173 -18.44 12.74 -4.25
CA GLY A 173 -19.42 12.21 -3.26
C GLY A 173 -18.93 12.25 -1.81
N LEU A 174 -17.77 12.87 -1.56
CA LEU A 174 -17.07 12.86 -0.29
C LEU A 174 -17.80 13.68 0.79
N LYS A 175 -18.13 13.02 1.90
CA LYS A 175 -18.88 13.62 3.02
C LYS A 175 -17.97 13.95 4.19
N LEU A 176 -18.03 15.20 4.68
CA LEU A 176 -17.34 15.63 5.90
C LEU A 176 -18.14 15.21 7.13
N HIS A 177 -17.44 14.74 8.16
CA HIS A 177 -17.98 14.45 9.49
C HIS A 177 -17.08 15.11 10.55
N VAL A 178 -17.72 15.70 11.57
CA VAL A 178 -17.06 16.26 12.75
C VAL A 178 -17.87 15.84 13.97
N ASP A 179 -17.42 14.82 14.68
CA ASP A 179 -18.18 14.15 15.73
C ASP A 179 -17.27 13.54 16.82
N ASN A 180 -17.80 12.62 17.63
CA ASN A 180 -17.07 11.92 18.70
C ASN A 180 -16.66 10.49 18.32
N ARG A 181 -16.69 10.13 17.02
CA ARG A 181 -16.39 8.76 16.56
C ARG A 181 -14.89 8.51 16.46
N PHE A 182 -14.18 8.64 17.58
CA PHE A 182 -12.75 8.35 17.66
C PHE A 182 -12.48 6.87 17.34
N ASP A 183 -13.32 5.98 17.88
CA ASP A 183 -13.39 4.55 17.54
C ASP A 183 -13.29 4.32 16.03
N LYS A 184 -14.13 5.03 15.26
CA LYS A 184 -14.26 4.84 13.83
C LYS A 184 -13.01 5.29 13.08
N ILE A 185 -12.40 6.40 13.50
CA ILE A 185 -11.23 6.94 12.79
C ILE A 185 -9.95 6.16 13.11
N TYR A 186 -9.90 5.40 14.20
CA TYR A 186 -8.77 4.51 14.53
C TYR A 186 -9.00 3.05 14.13
N ASP A 187 -10.23 2.67 13.75
CA ASP A 187 -10.54 1.35 13.20
C ASP A 187 -9.94 1.16 11.79
N TYR A 188 -9.03 0.19 11.67
CA TYR A 188 -8.36 -0.19 10.44
C TYR A 188 -9.38 -0.56 9.33
N TRP A 189 -10.43 -1.30 9.68
CA TRP A 189 -11.44 -1.78 8.73
C TRP A 189 -12.35 -0.67 8.20
N LYS A 190 -12.34 0.51 8.82
CA LYS A 190 -13.07 1.69 8.34
C LYS A 190 -12.22 2.59 7.46
N CYS A 191 -10.90 2.41 7.43
CA CYS A 191 -9.97 3.23 6.65
C CYS A 191 -9.74 2.62 5.26
N LYS A 192 -9.81 3.45 4.21
CA LYS A 192 -9.55 3.02 2.83
C LYS A 192 -8.05 3.06 2.52
N GLY A 193 -7.37 1.91 2.58
CA GLY A 193 -5.93 1.83 2.29
C GLY A 193 -5.04 2.34 3.43
N ASP A 194 -3.75 2.51 3.17
CA ASP A 194 -2.75 2.84 4.20
C ASP A 194 -2.75 4.34 4.55
N PHE A 195 -2.90 4.65 5.84
CA PHE A 195 -2.84 6.02 6.36
C PHE A 195 -1.46 6.40 6.90
N GLY A 196 -0.55 5.44 7.09
CA GLY A 196 0.78 5.65 7.64
C GLY A 196 0.79 6.16 9.08
N SER A 197 -0.18 5.72 9.90
CA SER A 197 -0.29 6.10 11.31
C SER A 197 -0.03 4.88 12.18
N CYS A 198 0.97 4.99 13.06
CA CYS A 198 1.33 3.95 14.04
C CYS A 198 0.25 3.68 15.09
N MET A 199 -0.76 4.54 15.21
CA MET A 199 -1.81 4.42 16.24
C MET A 199 -3.08 3.74 15.73
N THR A 200 -3.19 3.49 14.41
CA THR A 200 -4.37 2.82 13.83
C THR A 200 -4.47 1.38 14.33
N GLY A 201 -5.65 0.95 14.78
CA GLY A 201 -5.90 -0.41 15.27
C GLY A 201 -5.40 -0.69 16.68
N ARG A 202 -4.83 0.30 17.39
CA ARG A 202 -4.25 0.11 18.73
C ARG A 202 -5.16 0.47 19.91
N ASN A 203 -6.47 0.65 19.68
CA ASN A 203 -7.45 1.06 20.69
C ASN A 203 -7.03 2.30 21.52
N ARG A 204 -6.29 3.23 20.89
CA ARG A 204 -5.82 4.47 21.54
C ARG A 204 -6.82 5.63 21.48
N ASP A 205 -8.04 5.36 21.02
CA ASP A 205 -9.09 6.35 20.84
C ASP A 205 -9.65 6.88 22.17
N GLU A 206 -9.54 6.09 23.25
CA GLU A 206 -9.95 6.48 24.61
C GLU A 206 -9.30 7.78 25.08
N PHE A 207 -8.02 8.00 24.75
CA PHE A 207 -7.32 9.25 25.04
C PHE A 207 -8.11 10.47 24.57
N TYR A 208 -8.62 10.42 23.33
CA TYR A 208 -9.38 11.54 22.76
C TYR A 208 -10.83 11.59 23.23
N ALA A 209 -11.40 10.45 23.60
CA ALA A 209 -12.76 10.37 24.11
C ALA A 209 -12.88 10.95 25.54
N TYR A 210 -11.85 10.77 26.37
CA TYR A 210 -11.95 11.01 27.82
C TYR A 210 -10.91 12.01 28.37
N SER A 211 -9.72 12.07 27.80
CA SER A 211 -8.61 12.84 28.39
C SER A 211 -8.53 14.28 27.90
N VAL A 212 -9.02 14.58 26.69
CA VAL A 212 -8.89 15.92 26.07
C VAL A 212 -10.20 16.42 25.47
N ASN A 213 -10.30 17.75 25.30
CA ASN A 213 -11.42 18.37 24.58
C ASN A 213 -11.17 18.34 23.06
N ALA A 214 -11.66 17.29 22.39
CA ALA A 214 -11.45 17.10 20.96
C ALA A 214 -12.71 16.60 20.21
N LYS A 215 -12.61 16.59 18.88
CA LYS A 215 -13.54 15.94 17.94
C LYS A 215 -12.76 15.13 16.90
N ALA A 216 -13.36 14.05 16.42
CA ALA A 216 -12.91 13.33 15.24
C ALA A 216 -13.36 14.12 14.01
N ALA A 217 -12.42 14.50 13.14
CA ALA A 217 -12.71 15.17 11.88
C ALA A 217 -12.26 14.29 10.71
N TYR A 218 -13.18 13.87 9.86
CA TYR A 218 -12.87 12.92 8.80
C TYR A 218 -13.79 13.07 7.57
N ILE A 219 -13.32 12.56 6.43
CA ILE A 219 -14.10 12.46 5.20
C ILE A 219 -14.32 11.00 4.85
N THR A 220 -15.55 10.65 4.49
CA THR A 220 -15.88 9.33 3.93
C THR A 220 -16.18 9.39 2.44
N ASP A 221 -15.94 8.27 1.76
CA ASP A 221 -16.40 8.04 0.38
C ASP A 221 -17.86 7.56 0.33
N GLU A 222 -18.32 7.26 -0.90
CA GLU A 222 -19.68 6.78 -1.16
C GLU A 222 -20.03 5.43 -0.52
N HIS A 223 -19.01 4.67 -0.09
CA HIS A 223 -19.14 3.39 0.60
C HIS A 223 -18.91 3.54 2.12
N ASP A 224 -18.93 4.77 2.65
CA ASP A 224 -18.69 5.12 4.05
C ASP A 224 -17.29 4.80 4.60
N TYR A 225 -16.32 4.48 3.73
CA TYR A 225 -14.93 4.33 4.15
C TYR A 225 -14.26 5.68 4.35
N ILE A 226 -13.46 5.78 5.41
CA ILE A 226 -12.66 6.96 5.72
C ILE A 226 -11.52 7.07 4.72
N VAL A 227 -11.40 8.23 4.07
CA VAL A 227 -10.32 8.54 3.12
C VAL A 227 -9.35 9.61 3.63
N ALA A 228 -9.77 10.40 4.62
CA ALA A 228 -8.91 11.33 5.34
C ALA A 228 -9.45 11.55 6.76
N ARG A 229 -8.56 11.70 7.74
CA ARG A 229 -8.89 11.94 9.15
C ARG A 229 -7.88 12.85 9.84
N ALA A 230 -8.32 13.50 10.90
CA ALA A 230 -7.51 14.26 11.83
C ALA A 230 -8.23 14.40 13.18
N ILE A 231 -7.46 14.75 14.21
CA ILE A 231 -8.01 15.18 15.50
C ILE A 231 -8.19 16.69 15.47
N LEU A 232 -9.37 17.16 15.88
CA LEU A 232 -9.66 18.56 16.09
C LEU A 232 -9.70 18.86 17.59
N PHE A 233 -8.69 19.55 18.11
CA PHE A 233 -8.75 20.08 19.46
C PHE A 233 -9.67 21.31 19.49
N THR A 234 -10.72 21.27 20.31
CA THR A 234 -11.78 22.27 20.28
C THR A 234 -11.61 23.39 21.29
N ASP A 235 -10.72 23.23 22.27
CA ASP A 235 -10.52 24.20 23.35
C ASP A 235 -9.03 24.47 23.65
N VAL A 236 -8.29 24.89 22.63
CA VAL A 236 -6.87 25.26 22.77
C VAL A 236 -6.76 26.70 23.26
N THR A 237 -5.87 26.96 24.22
CA THR A 237 -5.63 28.31 24.77
C THR A 237 -4.23 28.78 24.39
N ASP A 238 -4.09 30.00 23.88
CA ASP A 238 -2.77 30.61 23.66
C ASP A 238 -2.23 31.35 24.88
N GLN A 239 -0.97 31.78 24.83
CA GLN A 239 -0.31 32.49 25.93
C GLN A 239 -0.97 33.79 26.38
N HIS A 240 -1.93 34.32 25.61
CA HIS A 240 -2.69 35.52 25.92
C HIS A 240 -4.14 35.21 26.34
N GLY A 241 -4.48 33.93 26.53
CA GLY A 241 -5.82 33.49 26.90
C GLY A 241 -6.81 33.42 25.74
N LYS A 242 -6.37 33.62 24.49
CA LYS A 242 -7.27 33.48 23.33
C LYS A 242 -7.54 31.99 23.08
N LYS A 243 -8.81 31.66 22.82
CA LYS A 243 -9.25 30.31 22.45
C LYS A 243 -9.12 30.03 20.95
N TRP A 244 -8.80 28.78 20.62
CA TRP A 244 -8.56 28.30 19.27
C TRP A 244 -9.10 26.88 19.09
N ARG A 245 -9.59 26.60 17.89
CA ARG A 245 -9.90 25.25 17.38
C ARG A 245 -8.82 24.85 16.40
N LEU A 246 -7.92 23.96 16.81
CA LEU A 246 -6.75 23.58 16.01
C LEU A 246 -6.88 22.15 15.50
N LEU A 247 -6.76 22.00 14.18
CA LEU A 247 -6.69 20.70 13.54
C LEU A 247 -5.25 20.15 13.63
N GLU A 248 -5.09 19.00 14.29
CA GLU A 248 -3.83 18.27 14.39
C GLU A 248 -3.43 17.64 13.05
N ARG A 249 -2.30 16.92 13.00
CA ARG A 249 -1.81 16.22 11.80
C ARG A 249 -2.94 15.48 11.07
N GLN A 250 -2.95 15.64 9.75
CA GLN A 250 -3.92 15.00 8.88
C GLN A 250 -3.33 13.73 8.27
N TYR A 251 -4.10 12.65 8.33
CA TYR A 251 -3.80 11.37 7.72
C TYR A 251 -4.79 11.10 6.59
N ALA A 252 -4.35 10.41 5.54
CA ALA A 252 -5.19 10.11 4.40
C ALA A 252 -4.75 8.83 3.70
N SER A 253 -5.67 8.22 2.96
CA SER A 253 -5.43 7.07 2.10
C SER A 253 -4.21 7.26 1.23
N ASN A 254 -3.29 6.28 1.28
CA ASN A 254 -2.03 6.26 0.55
C ASN A 254 -1.19 7.54 0.77
N LYS A 255 -1.36 8.18 1.94
CA LYS A 255 -0.68 9.42 2.34
C LYS A 255 -0.97 10.61 1.39
N ASP A 256 -2.09 10.60 0.66
CA ASP A 256 -2.44 11.61 -0.35
C ASP A 256 -2.63 13.02 0.26
N ASP A 257 -1.74 13.95 -0.10
CA ASP A 257 -1.79 15.33 0.36
C ASP A 257 -2.98 16.13 -0.19
N THR A 258 -3.55 15.72 -1.32
CA THR A 258 -4.79 16.29 -1.87
C THR A 258 -5.96 15.99 -0.96
N LEU A 259 -6.07 14.75 -0.45
CA LEU A 259 -7.13 14.35 0.48
C LEU A 259 -6.96 15.04 1.84
N LYS A 260 -5.74 15.13 2.37
CA LYS A 260 -5.44 15.93 3.57
C LYS A 260 -5.86 17.38 3.40
N ARG A 261 -5.53 17.97 2.24
CA ARG A 261 -5.91 19.35 1.93
C ARG A 261 -7.42 19.52 1.79
N LEU A 262 -8.10 18.56 1.18
CA LEU A 262 -9.55 18.57 1.04
C LEU A 262 -10.25 18.54 2.41
N LEU A 263 -9.76 17.74 3.36
CA LEU A 263 -10.25 17.74 4.74
C LEU A 263 -10.15 19.12 5.37
N ILE A 264 -8.97 19.75 5.31
CA ILE A 264 -8.76 21.12 5.81
C ILE A 264 -9.72 22.10 5.13
N ASP A 265 -9.81 22.09 3.80
CA ASP A 265 -10.62 23.04 3.06
C ASP A 265 -12.11 22.89 3.43
N LYS A 266 -12.64 21.66 3.54
CA LYS A 266 -14.02 21.44 3.99
C LYS A 266 -14.25 21.91 5.42
N LEU A 267 -13.28 21.72 6.32
CA LEU A 267 -13.35 22.20 7.70
C LEU A 267 -13.33 23.73 7.81
N ILE A 268 -12.53 24.41 6.97
CA ILE A 268 -12.51 25.88 6.89
C ILE A 268 -13.86 26.39 6.39
N HIS A 269 -14.40 25.81 5.30
CA HIS A 269 -15.69 26.22 4.74
C HIS A 269 -16.87 25.96 5.70
N GLY A 270 -16.79 24.89 6.49
CA GLY A 270 -17.76 24.61 7.56
C GLY A 270 -17.52 25.38 8.85
N GLU A 271 -16.56 26.32 8.87
CA GLU A 271 -16.18 27.14 10.02
C GLU A 271 -15.84 26.32 11.28
N TYR A 272 -15.31 25.11 11.13
CA TYR A 272 -15.01 24.21 12.25
C TYR A 272 -13.67 24.51 12.95
N ILE A 273 -12.73 25.16 12.25
CA ILE A 273 -11.35 25.31 12.68
C ILE A 273 -10.86 26.76 12.56
N ASP A 274 -9.92 27.15 13.41
CA ASP A 274 -9.25 28.46 13.39
C ASP A 274 -7.79 28.37 12.91
N GLY A 275 -7.23 27.16 12.94
CA GLY A 275 -5.90 26.84 12.43
C GLY A 275 -5.71 25.34 12.25
N TYR A 276 -4.62 24.96 11.60
CA TYR A 276 -4.29 23.56 11.32
C TYR A 276 -2.78 23.34 11.28
N LYS A 277 -2.36 22.12 11.59
CA LYS A 277 -0.97 21.68 11.43
C LYS A 277 -0.63 21.58 9.95
N VAL A 278 0.51 22.13 9.54
CA VAL A 278 0.92 22.20 8.13
C VAL A 278 1.07 20.79 7.54
N ILE A 279 0.49 20.56 6.36
CA ILE A 279 0.65 19.30 5.61
C ILE A 279 2.15 19.07 5.35
N GLY A 280 2.65 17.90 5.72
CA GLY A 280 4.06 17.52 5.57
C GLY A 280 4.96 17.95 6.74
N ALA A 281 4.42 18.58 7.78
CA ALA A 281 5.18 18.83 9.01
C ALA A 281 5.66 17.50 9.64
N SER A 282 6.85 17.49 10.22
CA SER A 282 7.39 16.31 10.91
C SER A 282 6.60 15.99 12.17
N CYS A 283 6.60 14.74 12.64
CA CYS A 283 6.03 14.36 13.94
C CYS A 283 6.72 15.06 15.11
N SER A 284 7.97 15.45 14.92
CA SER A 284 8.72 16.24 15.89
C SER A 284 8.34 17.73 15.95
N ASP A 285 7.67 18.28 14.92
CA ASP A 285 7.40 19.72 14.79
C ASP A 285 6.11 20.13 15.54
N ALA A 286 6.17 20.28 16.87
CA ALA A 286 5.01 20.61 17.70
C ALA A 286 4.38 22.00 17.43
N ASP A 287 5.16 22.93 16.87
CA ASP A 287 4.75 24.32 16.66
C ASP A 287 4.36 24.64 15.20
N ALA A 288 4.31 23.64 14.32
CA ALA A 288 4.05 23.79 12.89
C ALA A 288 2.56 24.05 12.55
N PHE A 289 1.91 24.97 13.25
CA PHE A 289 0.56 25.43 12.97
C PHE A 289 0.54 26.68 12.09
N VAL A 290 -0.52 26.78 11.29
CA VAL A 290 -0.92 28.00 10.58
C VAL A 290 -2.37 28.33 10.90
N ASP A 291 -2.76 29.60 10.80
CA ASP A 291 -4.18 29.97 10.82
C ASP A 291 -4.87 29.59 9.49
N ILE A 292 -6.20 29.75 9.42
CA ILE A 292 -6.98 29.50 8.19
C ILE A 292 -6.58 30.37 6.99
N SER A 293 -5.85 31.48 7.22
CA SER A 293 -5.29 32.33 6.16
C SER A 293 -3.88 31.90 5.74
N GLY A 294 -3.30 30.88 6.39
CA GLY A 294 -1.96 30.37 6.13
C GLY A 294 -0.84 31.12 6.85
N ASN A 295 -1.15 32.05 7.76
CA ASN A 295 -0.13 32.74 8.53
C ASN A 295 0.48 31.79 9.57
N SER A 296 1.81 31.82 9.70
CA SER A 296 2.50 30.97 10.66
C SER A 296 2.13 31.30 12.10
N LEU A 297 1.75 30.28 12.87
CA LEU A 297 1.50 30.35 14.31
C LEU A 297 2.67 29.81 15.13
N LYS A 298 3.84 29.60 14.51
CA LYS A 298 5.02 28.99 15.15
C LYS A 298 5.46 29.66 16.46
N ASN A 299 5.29 30.98 16.56
CA ASN A 299 5.68 31.73 17.76
C ASN A 299 4.59 31.75 18.84
N LYS A 300 3.46 31.08 18.64
CA LYS A 300 2.42 30.94 19.66
C LYS A 300 2.69 29.72 20.52
N LYS A 301 2.45 29.92 21.82
CA LYS A 301 2.52 28.92 22.86
C LYS A 301 1.09 28.53 23.19
N PHE A 302 0.75 27.29 22.93
CA PHE A 302 -0.57 26.73 23.10
C PHE A 302 -0.57 25.69 24.22
N GLU A 303 -1.68 25.65 24.95
CA GLU A 303 -1.98 24.64 25.96
C GLU A 303 -3.40 24.08 25.75
N ILE A 304 -3.57 22.80 26.12
CA ILE A 304 -4.87 22.13 26.21
C ILE A 304 -5.05 21.55 27.61
N ASP A 305 -6.31 21.45 28.04
CA ASP A 305 -6.66 20.62 29.18
C ASP A 305 -6.46 19.14 28.78
N CYS A 306 -5.74 18.40 29.62
CA CYS A 306 -5.43 16.99 29.42
C CYS A 306 -5.52 16.27 30.78
N ARG A 307 -6.45 15.33 30.93
CA ARG A 307 -6.74 14.63 32.18
C ARG A 307 -6.38 13.16 32.00
N LEU A 308 -5.22 12.78 32.53
CA LEU A 308 -4.73 11.42 32.54
C LEU A 308 -4.42 11.00 33.97
N ASP A 309 -4.91 9.82 34.35
CA ASP A 309 -4.35 9.03 35.43
C ASP A 309 -3.20 8.14 34.89
N ILE A 310 -2.39 7.60 35.81
CA ILE A 310 -1.14 6.90 35.47
C ILE A 310 -1.35 5.68 34.55
N ARG A 311 -2.51 5.03 34.64
CA ARG A 311 -2.86 3.81 33.88
C ARG A 311 -3.78 4.07 32.69
N ASP A 312 -4.13 5.34 32.45
CA ASP A 312 -5.03 5.67 31.34
C ASP A 312 -4.33 5.44 30.00
N THR A 313 -5.12 5.02 29.02
CA THR A 313 -4.69 4.79 27.64
C THR A 313 -4.16 6.09 27.02
N LEU A 314 -2.92 6.05 26.52
CA LEU A 314 -2.28 7.15 25.80
C LEU A 314 -2.48 7.04 24.30
N SER A 315 -2.36 8.17 23.62
CA SER A 315 -2.13 8.21 22.18
C SER A 315 -0.91 9.08 21.92
N TYR A 316 -0.09 8.72 20.94
CA TYR A 316 1.04 9.54 20.51
C TYR A 316 0.57 10.95 20.12
N GLN A 317 1.17 11.98 20.73
CA GLN A 317 0.85 13.38 20.49
C GLN A 317 1.91 14.06 19.62
N ASP A 318 1.49 14.50 18.43
CA ASP A 318 2.30 15.26 17.48
C ASP A 318 2.67 16.66 17.95
N SER A 319 1.74 17.33 18.65
CA SER A 319 1.91 18.74 19.04
C SER A 319 1.88 18.94 20.52
N PHE A 320 0.82 18.49 21.20
CA PHE A 320 0.66 18.68 22.64
C PHE A 320 1.37 17.58 23.45
N LYS A 321 2.70 17.53 23.32
CA LYS A 321 3.52 16.43 23.85
C LYS A 321 4.05 16.66 25.27
N TRP A 322 4.32 17.88 25.69
CA TRP A 322 4.81 18.11 27.05
C TRP A 322 3.62 18.13 28.03
N TYR A 323 3.50 17.11 28.88
CA TYR A 323 2.38 16.95 29.81
C TYR A 323 2.76 17.22 31.26
N ASN A 324 1.99 18.08 31.91
CA ASN A 324 2.07 18.35 33.35
C ASN A 324 0.87 17.71 34.07
N HIS A 325 1.11 16.55 34.69
CA HIS A 325 0.12 15.74 35.39
C HIS A 325 -0.54 16.50 36.55
N SER A 326 0.23 17.27 37.32
CA SER A 326 -0.29 18.08 38.43
C SER A 326 -1.23 19.18 37.96
N LYS A 327 -0.94 19.81 36.82
CA LYS A 327 -1.77 20.87 36.23
C LYS A 327 -2.88 20.34 35.33
N LYS A 328 -2.83 19.05 34.95
CA LYS A 328 -3.73 18.42 33.96
C LYS A 328 -3.75 19.19 32.64
N LYS A 329 -2.55 19.50 32.14
CA LYS A 329 -2.36 20.28 30.90
C LYS A 329 -1.24 19.71 30.04
N ALA A 330 -1.45 19.77 28.73
CA ALA A 330 -0.44 19.45 27.74
C ALA A 330 -0.11 20.68 26.87
N TYR A 331 1.16 20.82 26.48
CA TYR A 331 1.70 22.00 25.84
C TYR A 331 2.30 21.68 24.48
N ASN A 332 2.24 22.63 23.55
CA ASN A 332 2.93 22.52 22.25
C ASN A 332 4.35 23.11 22.23
N TYR A 333 4.85 23.48 23.40
CA TYR A 333 6.19 23.99 23.64
C TYR A 333 6.70 23.39 24.94
N GLU A 334 8.01 23.25 25.09
CA GLU A 334 8.62 22.79 26.34
C GLU A 334 8.41 23.84 27.45
N PRO A 335 7.62 23.53 28.49
CA PRO A 335 7.44 24.43 29.63
C PRO A 335 8.60 24.27 30.63
N GLU A 336 8.73 25.20 31.58
CA GLU A 336 9.74 25.08 32.65
C GLU A 336 9.55 23.83 33.51
N GLU A 337 8.31 23.37 33.67
CA GLU A 337 7.96 22.18 34.43
C GLU A 337 6.92 21.35 33.68
N TYR A 338 7.30 20.13 33.30
CA TYR A 338 6.41 19.07 32.86
C TYR A 338 6.82 17.75 33.55
N SER A 339 5.91 16.78 33.51
CA SER A 339 6.07 15.50 34.21
C SER A 339 6.34 14.33 33.26
N HIS A 340 5.78 14.36 32.05
CA HIS A 340 5.85 13.27 31.08
C HIS A 340 5.83 13.83 29.67
N ASP A 341 6.43 13.11 28.73
CA ASP A 341 6.31 13.35 27.31
C ASP A 341 5.24 12.41 26.72
N LEU A 342 4.31 12.96 25.94
CA LEU A 342 3.23 12.23 25.28
C LEU A 342 3.53 11.92 23.81
N ASP A 343 4.74 12.18 23.33
CA ASP A 343 5.23 11.66 22.04
C ASP A 343 5.87 10.27 22.20
N THR A 344 5.26 9.44 23.05
CA THR A 344 5.59 8.02 23.25
C THR A 344 4.56 7.10 22.57
N THR A 345 4.95 5.85 22.32
CA THR A 345 4.05 4.77 21.86
C THR A 345 3.52 3.90 23.00
N ASP A 346 3.96 4.14 24.24
CA ASP A 346 3.54 3.39 25.42
C ASP A 346 2.01 3.42 25.60
N ILE A 347 1.49 2.38 26.24
CA ILE A 347 0.07 2.24 26.57
C ILE A 347 -0.35 3.31 27.56
N ASN A 348 0.46 3.57 28.58
CA ASN A 348 0.12 4.44 29.68
C ASN A 348 1.38 5.14 30.26
N LEU A 349 1.19 6.00 31.25
CA LEU A 349 2.28 6.81 31.81
C LEU A 349 3.30 6.00 32.63
N ASN A 350 3.06 4.72 32.94
CA ASN A 350 4.09 3.85 33.53
C ASN A 350 5.15 3.39 32.53
N GLY A 351 4.91 3.58 31.23
CA GLY A 351 5.74 2.99 30.18
C GLY A 351 5.41 1.53 29.91
N ASP A 352 4.18 1.09 30.20
CA ASP A 352 3.74 -0.24 29.77
C ASP A 352 3.72 -0.26 28.23
N GLU A 353 4.44 -1.19 27.62
CA GLU A 353 4.51 -1.34 26.16
C GLU A 353 3.34 -2.19 25.66
N ASP A 354 2.90 -1.92 24.42
CA ASP A 354 2.08 -2.89 23.68
C ASP A 354 2.93 -4.17 23.62
N GLY A 355 2.51 -5.24 24.29
CA GLY A 355 3.22 -6.53 24.27
C GLY A 355 3.14 -7.24 22.91
N ASP A 356 2.94 -6.47 21.84
CA ASP A 356 2.43 -6.94 20.57
C ASP A 356 3.55 -7.07 19.54
N GLU A 357 3.66 -8.25 18.97
CA GLU A 357 4.51 -8.59 17.85
C GLU A 357 3.85 -8.21 16.51
N TRP A 358 4.64 -8.06 15.44
CA TRP A 358 4.15 -7.68 14.12
C TRP A 358 3.94 -8.93 13.25
N ASP A 359 2.71 -9.12 12.77
CA ASP A 359 2.38 -10.14 11.80
C ASP A 359 2.76 -9.68 10.38
N ASP A 360 3.84 -10.27 9.83
CA ASP A 360 4.36 -10.03 8.49
C ASP A 360 3.40 -10.46 7.37
N TYR A 361 2.55 -11.46 7.62
CA TYR A 361 1.66 -12.03 6.61
C TYR A 361 0.33 -11.26 6.51
N HIS A 362 -0.31 -10.97 7.64
CA HIS A 362 -1.59 -10.28 7.69
C HIS A 362 -1.47 -8.75 7.80
N GLY A 363 -0.32 -8.23 8.23
CA GLY A 363 -0.03 -6.80 8.27
C GLY A 363 -0.70 -6.03 9.42
N TYR A 364 -0.75 -6.64 10.61
CA TYR A 364 -1.25 -6.02 11.84
C TYR A 364 -0.39 -6.41 13.06
N TYR A 365 -0.59 -5.71 14.19
CA TYR A 365 0.05 -6.03 15.48
C TYR A 365 -0.82 -7.03 16.26
N CYS A 366 -0.21 -8.06 16.85
CA CYS A 366 -0.87 -9.14 17.60
C CYS A 366 -0.08 -9.51 18.86
N GLU A 367 -0.68 -10.24 19.80
CA GLU A 367 -0.05 -10.54 21.10
C GLU A 367 1.20 -11.45 20.98
N GLU A 368 1.20 -12.44 20.09
CA GLU A 368 2.34 -13.34 19.86
C GLU A 368 2.44 -13.71 18.38
N THR A 369 3.66 -13.78 17.84
CA THR A 369 3.90 -14.33 16.50
C THR A 369 4.72 -15.63 16.56
N ARG A 370 4.61 -16.41 15.48
CA ARG A 370 5.41 -17.61 15.21
C ARG A 370 6.21 -17.43 13.94
N LEU A 371 7.46 -17.88 13.95
CA LEU A 371 8.28 -17.97 12.74
C LEU A 371 7.68 -19.00 11.78
N CYS A 372 7.31 -18.53 10.59
CA CYS A 372 6.79 -19.31 9.47
C CYS A 372 7.60 -19.03 8.20
N TYR A 373 7.33 -19.80 7.15
CA TYR A 373 8.03 -19.68 5.87
C TYR A 373 7.04 -19.55 4.71
N ARG A 374 7.34 -18.64 3.78
CA ARG A 374 6.59 -18.49 2.52
C ARG A 374 7.54 -18.22 1.36
N ASN A 375 7.44 -19.00 0.29
CA ASN A 375 8.37 -19.00 -0.83
C ASN A 375 9.84 -19.09 -0.39
N GLY A 376 10.10 -19.79 0.73
CA GLY A 376 11.43 -19.92 1.34
C GLY A 376 11.92 -18.69 2.13
N ALA A 377 11.15 -17.61 2.25
CA ALA A 377 11.46 -16.48 3.10
C ALA A 377 10.90 -16.68 4.52
N GLN A 378 11.66 -16.26 5.53
CA GLN A 378 11.21 -16.20 6.92
C GLN A 378 10.23 -15.04 7.12
N ILE A 379 9.11 -15.32 7.79
CA ILE A 379 8.08 -14.34 8.17
C ILE A 379 7.55 -14.67 9.57
N HIS A 380 7.15 -13.66 10.33
CA HIS A 380 6.47 -13.81 11.62
C HIS A 380 4.96 -13.70 11.43
N VAL A 381 4.18 -14.67 11.94
CA VAL A 381 2.73 -14.73 11.73
C VAL A 381 2.01 -14.91 13.06
N ASP A 382 0.89 -14.23 13.25
CA ASP A 382 0.02 -14.30 14.43
C ASP A 382 -0.30 -15.75 14.80
N THR A 383 -0.03 -16.12 16.05
CA THR A 383 -0.27 -17.47 16.57
C THR A 383 -1.75 -17.85 16.59
N ASP A 384 -2.65 -16.87 16.66
CA ASP A 384 -4.10 -17.08 16.61
C ASP A 384 -4.65 -17.17 15.17
N ASN A 385 -3.81 -16.95 14.15
CA ASN A 385 -4.23 -16.93 12.75
C ASN A 385 -3.28 -17.70 11.81
N LEU A 386 -2.99 -18.96 12.11
CA LEU A 386 -2.12 -19.84 11.30
C LEU A 386 -2.87 -20.69 10.26
N ASN A 387 -4.07 -20.29 9.83
CA ASN A 387 -4.94 -21.14 9.00
C ASN A 387 -4.35 -21.51 7.63
N ASP A 388 -3.55 -20.61 7.04
CA ASP A 388 -2.91 -20.80 5.73
C ASP A 388 -1.53 -21.48 5.85
N PHE A 389 -1.15 -21.90 7.06
CA PHE A 389 0.16 -22.47 7.35
C PHE A 389 0.04 -23.92 7.86
N VAL A 390 0.97 -24.74 7.39
CA VAL A 390 1.02 -26.17 7.69
C VAL A 390 2.30 -26.48 8.45
N TRP A 391 2.17 -27.28 9.50
CA TRP A 391 3.31 -27.80 10.25
C TRP A 391 3.92 -29.02 9.55
N ILE A 392 5.21 -28.95 9.23
CA ILE A 392 5.96 -30.07 8.66
C ILE A 392 6.84 -30.70 9.75
N GLU A 393 6.41 -31.85 10.27
CA GLU A 393 7.05 -32.52 11.41
C GLU A 393 8.51 -32.93 11.13
N SER A 394 8.85 -33.30 9.90
CA SER A 394 10.20 -33.76 9.55
C SER A 394 11.29 -32.69 9.67
N ILE A 395 10.91 -31.41 9.57
CA ILE A 395 11.83 -30.26 9.65
C ILE A 395 11.49 -29.30 10.80
N TYR A 396 10.40 -29.54 11.54
CA TYR A 396 9.95 -28.72 12.66
C TYR A 396 9.70 -27.25 12.29
N GLU A 397 9.02 -27.02 11.16
CA GLU A 397 8.76 -25.68 10.65
C GLU A 397 7.32 -25.53 10.14
N TYR A 398 6.77 -24.31 10.25
CA TYR A 398 5.52 -23.91 9.60
C TYR A 398 5.82 -23.34 8.20
N HIS A 399 5.14 -23.86 7.18
CA HIS A 399 5.23 -23.37 5.80
C HIS A 399 3.85 -23.04 5.27
N HIS A 400 3.75 -22.03 4.41
CA HIS A 400 2.50 -21.71 3.74
C HIS A 400 2.04 -22.92 2.90
N ASP A 401 0.74 -23.18 2.89
CA ASP A 401 0.16 -24.33 2.17
C ASP A 401 0.51 -24.38 0.67
N ASP A 402 0.60 -23.23 -0.01
CA ASP A 402 1.09 -23.06 -1.39
C ASP A 402 2.49 -23.63 -1.65
N ASP A 403 3.37 -23.68 -0.64
CA ASP A 403 4.72 -24.24 -0.76
C ASP A 403 4.74 -25.77 -0.54
N CYS A 404 3.61 -26.34 -0.13
CA CYS A 404 3.49 -27.68 0.40
C CYS A 404 2.64 -28.59 -0.49
N THR A 405 2.82 -29.89 -0.31
CA THR A 405 1.98 -30.96 -0.87
C THR A 405 1.92 -32.10 0.12
N THR A 406 1.01 -33.04 -0.07
CA THR A 406 0.98 -34.28 0.70
C THR A 406 1.69 -35.40 -0.04
N CYS A 407 2.27 -36.34 0.70
CA CYS A 407 2.78 -37.59 0.17
C CYS A 407 1.61 -38.50 -0.23
N ASP A 408 1.58 -39.01 -1.46
CA ASP A 408 0.47 -39.85 -1.94
C ASP A 408 0.37 -41.20 -1.18
N GLU A 409 1.48 -41.68 -0.62
CA GLU A 409 1.50 -42.95 0.13
C GLU A 409 1.12 -42.80 1.61
N CYS A 410 1.67 -41.80 2.32
CA CYS A 410 1.51 -41.68 3.78
C CYS A 410 0.73 -40.45 4.23
N GLN A 411 0.33 -39.58 3.30
CA GLN A 411 -0.45 -38.36 3.53
C GLN A 411 0.25 -37.30 4.40
N GLU A 412 1.54 -37.47 4.70
CA GLU A 412 2.35 -36.48 5.40
C GLU A 412 2.65 -35.28 4.52
N TRP A 413 2.69 -34.09 5.12
CA TRP A 413 3.02 -32.85 4.43
C TRP A 413 4.51 -32.76 4.12
N ILE A 414 4.81 -32.29 2.91
CA ILE A 414 6.15 -32.12 2.37
C ILE A 414 6.25 -30.87 1.53
N LEU A 415 7.44 -30.28 1.47
CA LEU A 415 7.69 -29.15 0.59
C LEU A 415 7.74 -29.60 -0.86
N HIS A 416 7.17 -28.79 -1.76
CA HIS A 416 7.21 -29.07 -3.20
C HIS A 416 8.64 -29.32 -3.72
N ARG A 417 9.62 -28.58 -3.21
CA ARG A 417 11.04 -28.71 -3.61
C ARG A 417 11.69 -30.02 -3.15
N ASP A 418 11.17 -30.63 -2.08
CA ASP A 418 11.73 -31.82 -1.45
C ASP A 418 10.95 -33.09 -1.83
N ALA A 419 9.82 -32.94 -2.51
CA ALA A 419 8.99 -34.04 -2.98
C ALA A 419 9.70 -34.86 -4.07
N LEU A 420 9.82 -36.16 -3.84
CA LEU A 420 10.31 -37.10 -4.85
C LEU A 420 9.19 -37.44 -5.82
N GLN A 421 9.47 -37.40 -7.12
CA GLN A 421 8.50 -37.76 -8.14
C GLN A 421 8.82 -39.14 -8.74
N SER A 422 7.85 -40.04 -8.74
CA SER A 422 7.99 -41.31 -9.45
C SER A 422 7.63 -41.14 -10.92
N HIS A 423 8.47 -41.69 -11.80
CA HIS A 423 8.18 -41.79 -13.23
C HIS A 423 7.18 -42.90 -13.56
N LEU A 424 6.99 -43.87 -12.65
CA LEU A 424 6.06 -44.99 -12.85
C LEU A 424 4.63 -44.61 -12.46
N THR A 425 4.46 -43.97 -11.30
CA THR A 425 3.12 -43.58 -10.80
C THR A 425 2.74 -42.14 -11.18
N GLY A 426 3.72 -41.27 -11.45
CA GLY A 426 3.50 -39.84 -11.71
C GLY A 426 3.27 -38.99 -10.45
N GLU A 427 3.24 -39.63 -9.29
CA GLU A 427 2.86 -39.07 -7.99
C GLU A 427 4.07 -38.55 -7.19
N LYS A 428 3.79 -37.88 -6.06
CA LYS A 428 4.79 -37.20 -5.21
C LYS A 428 4.91 -37.88 -3.84
N TYR A 429 6.14 -38.07 -3.39
CA TYR A 429 6.46 -38.85 -2.20
C TYR A 429 7.43 -38.15 -1.26
N CYS A 430 7.23 -38.35 0.04
CA CYS A 430 8.08 -37.77 1.09
C CYS A 430 9.47 -38.40 1.19
N CYS A 431 9.61 -39.66 0.76
CA CYS A 431 10.86 -40.38 0.85
C CYS A 431 10.91 -41.56 -0.12
N GLY A 432 12.10 -42.07 -0.38
CA GLY A 432 12.32 -43.21 -1.27
C GLY A 432 11.57 -44.47 -0.84
N LYS A 433 11.35 -44.69 0.47
CA LYS A 433 10.59 -45.85 0.96
C LYS A 433 9.11 -45.79 0.57
N CYS A 434 8.48 -44.62 0.68
CA CYS A 434 7.10 -44.41 0.26
C CYS A 434 6.97 -44.60 -1.26
N MET A 435 7.89 -44.00 -2.02
CA MET A 435 7.93 -44.14 -3.47
C MET A 435 8.14 -45.61 -3.89
N GLU A 436 9.11 -46.32 -3.34
CA GLU A 436 9.39 -47.73 -3.66
C GLU A 436 8.20 -48.63 -3.33
N LYS A 437 7.51 -48.38 -2.21
CA LYS A 437 6.31 -49.11 -1.83
C LYS A 437 5.19 -48.91 -2.84
N ALA A 438 4.91 -47.66 -3.22
CA ALA A 438 3.90 -47.32 -4.22
C ALA A 438 4.25 -47.88 -5.60
N GLU A 439 5.51 -47.79 -6.03
CA GLU A 439 5.98 -48.35 -7.30
C GLU A 439 5.89 -49.88 -7.35
N LYS A 440 6.21 -50.58 -6.25
CA LYS A 440 6.01 -52.04 -6.14
C LYS A 440 4.54 -52.42 -6.25
N GLU A 441 3.66 -51.67 -5.58
CA GLU A 441 2.23 -51.91 -5.68
C GLU A 441 1.68 -51.61 -7.08
N PHE A 442 2.19 -50.56 -7.73
CA PHE A 442 1.87 -50.23 -9.11
C PHE A 442 2.28 -51.35 -10.07
N LYS A 443 3.52 -51.85 -9.99
CA LYS A 443 3.98 -52.98 -10.81
C LYS A 443 3.12 -54.22 -10.56
N ARG A 444 2.83 -54.53 -9.29
CA ARG A 444 1.97 -55.68 -8.94
C ARG A 444 0.56 -55.61 -9.57
N LYS A 445 0.01 -54.40 -9.75
CA LYS A 445 -1.33 -54.20 -10.31
C LYS A 445 -1.35 -54.11 -11.84
N ASN A 446 -0.28 -53.63 -12.45
CA ASN A 446 -0.28 -53.21 -13.87
C ASN A 446 0.70 -53.99 -14.75
N TRP A 447 1.68 -54.71 -14.19
CA TRP A 447 2.76 -55.37 -14.93
C TRP A 447 2.65 -56.89 -14.81
N TYR A 448 3.41 -57.61 -15.64
CA TYR A 448 3.47 -59.06 -15.70
C TYR A 448 4.76 -59.55 -15.04
N TYR A 449 4.69 -60.63 -14.24
CA TYR A 449 5.83 -61.17 -13.48
C TYR A 449 6.39 -62.43 -14.14
N SER A 450 7.71 -62.46 -14.36
CA SER A 450 8.45 -63.63 -14.82
C SER A 450 8.95 -64.42 -13.62
N GLU A 451 8.39 -65.59 -13.37
CA GLU A 451 8.82 -66.48 -12.28
C GLU A 451 10.23 -67.03 -12.50
N TYR A 452 10.63 -67.23 -13.77
CA TYR A 452 11.95 -67.74 -14.11
C TYR A 452 13.04 -66.66 -13.95
N ASP A 453 12.74 -65.43 -14.38
CA ASP A 453 13.70 -64.31 -14.31
C ASP A 453 13.67 -63.58 -12.96
N ASP A 454 12.65 -63.81 -12.13
CA ASP A 454 12.37 -63.09 -10.87
C ASP A 454 12.25 -61.56 -11.07
N GLU A 455 11.65 -61.14 -12.19
CA GLU A 455 11.54 -59.74 -12.61
C GLU A 455 10.14 -59.37 -13.15
N TRP A 456 9.80 -58.07 -13.11
CA TRP A 456 8.53 -57.52 -13.61
C TRP A 456 8.69 -56.83 -14.97
N PHE A 457 7.72 -57.04 -15.87
CA PHE A 457 7.71 -56.55 -17.25
C PHE A 457 6.41 -55.82 -17.58
N GLU A 458 6.51 -54.69 -18.28
CA GLU A 458 5.37 -53.81 -18.56
C GLU A 458 4.38 -54.41 -19.57
N LYS A 459 4.87 -55.14 -20.58
CA LYS A 459 4.04 -55.70 -21.67
C LYS A 459 3.85 -57.19 -21.51
N GLU A 460 2.65 -57.65 -21.86
CA GLU A 460 2.31 -59.08 -21.86
C GLU A 460 3.18 -59.86 -22.85
N ASP A 461 3.42 -59.30 -24.04
CA ASP A 461 4.21 -59.92 -25.12
C ASP A 461 5.68 -60.17 -24.74
N ASP A 462 6.19 -59.51 -23.70
CA ASP A 462 7.56 -59.72 -23.21
C ASP A 462 7.67 -61.02 -22.40
N ILE A 463 6.54 -61.59 -21.95
CA ILE A 463 6.46 -62.83 -21.19
C ILE A 463 5.90 -63.96 -22.05
N THR A 464 6.53 -65.12 -21.94
CA THR A 464 6.09 -66.40 -22.48
C THR A 464 6.17 -67.49 -21.39
N ARG A 465 6.05 -68.76 -21.76
CA ARG A 465 6.04 -69.91 -20.85
C ARG A 465 7.15 -70.89 -21.15
N ILE A 466 7.78 -71.44 -20.11
CA ILE A 466 8.72 -72.55 -20.17
C ILE A 466 8.32 -73.60 -19.14
N GLN A 467 8.42 -74.86 -19.54
CA GLN A 467 8.24 -76.03 -18.70
C GLN A 467 9.56 -76.35 -17.99
N VAL A 468 9.62 -76.07 -16.68
CA VAL A 468 10.81 -76.27 -15.83
C VAL A 468 10.71 -77.61 -15.10
N TRP A 469 11.68 -78.49 -15.30
CA TRP A 469 11.66 -79.82 -14.69
C TRP A 469 12.00 -79.75 -13.20
N THR A 470 11.16 -80.36 -12.36
CA THR A 470 11.37 -80.41 -10.91
C THR A 470 11.64 -81.84 -10.45
N ASP A 471 12.89 -82.17 -10.12
CA ASP A 471 13.27 -83.53 -9.68
C ASP A 471 12.53 -84.00 -8.43
N ALA A 472 12.21 -83.08 -7.51
CA ALA A 472 11.47 -83.38 -6.29
C ALA A 472 10.03 -83.84 -6.56
N GLU A 473 9.41 -83.34 -7.63
CA GLU A 473 8.01 -83.63 -7.97
C GLU A 473 7.89 -84.56 -9.20
N ASN A 474 9.02 -84.85 -9.86
CA ASN A 474 9.13 -85.69 -11.05
C ASN A 474 8.16 -85.27 -12.18
N LYS A 475 7.97 -83.94 -12.35
CA LYS A 475 7.10 -83.33 -13.36
C LYS A 475 7.63 -81.96 -13.78
N TYR A 476 7.14 -81.44 -14.91
CA TYR A 476 7.34 -80.05 -15.30
C TYR A 476 6.42 -79.10 -14.55
N LYS A 477 6.94 -77.91 -14.23
CA LYS A 477 6.17 -76.76 -13.74
C LYS A 477 6.11 -75.71 -14.85
N ASP A 478 4.90 -75.32 -15.23
CA ASP A 478 4.67 -74.19 -16.14
C ASP A 478 5.08 -72.88 -15.46
N THR A 479 6.13 -72.26 -15.98
CA THR A 479 6.80 -71.11 -15.37
C THR A 479 6.83 -69.97 -16.39
N SER A 480 6.46 -68.75 -15.98
CA SER A 480 6.62 -67.57 -16.84
C SER A 480 8.09 -67.23 -17.01
N ILE A 481 8.49 -66.91 -18.24
CA ILE A 481 9.85 -66.53 -18.62
C ILE A 481 9.78 -65.42 -19.67
N THR A 482 10.77 -64.55 -19.74
CA THR A 482 10.85 -63.59 -20.84
C THR A 482 11.19 -64.24 -22.17
N ALA A 483 10.66 -63.70 -23.27
CA ALA A 483 11.00 -64.15 -24.62
C ALA A 483 12.52 -64.06 -24.88
N GLY A 484 13.17 -62.99 -24.38
CA GLY A 484 14.62 -62.79 -24.51
C GLY A 484 15.45 -63.81 -23.74
N THR A 485 15.10 -64.13 -22.49
CA THR A 485 15.80 -65.18 -21.73
C THR A 485 15.56 -66.55 -22.37
N LEU A 486 14.33 -66.85 -22.79
CA LEU A 486 14.04 -68.11 -23.47
C LEU A 486 14.86 -68.29 -24.75
N ASP A 487 14.90 -67.28 -25.61
CA ASP A 487 15.72 -67.28 -26.83
C ASP A 487 17.20 -67.56 -26.55
N LYS A 488 17.72 -66.98 -25.46
CA LYS A 488 19.09 -67.20 -25.03
C LYS A 488 19.32 -68.62 -24.53
N LEU A 489 18.41 -69.18 -23.74
CA LEU A 489 18.49 -70.56 -23.27
C LEU A 489 18.47 -71.55 -24.43
N VAL A 490 17.62 -71.31 -25.43
CA VAL A 490 17.55 -72.13 -26.64
C VAL A 490 18.85 -72.05 -27.43
N LYS A 491 19.41 -70.85 -27.64
CA LYS A 491 20.72 -70.67 -28.31
C LYS A 491 21.88 -71.33 -27.57
N ASP A 492 21.85 -71.30 -26.25
CA ASP A 492 22.88 -71.90 -25.39
C ASP A 492 22.72 -73.43 -25.26
N GLY A 493 21.70 -74.04 -25.89
CA GLY A 493 21.41 -75.46 -25.80
C GLY A 493 20.96 -75.90 -24.40
N LYS A 494 20.36 -74.99 -23.63
CA LYS A 494 19.84 -75.18 -22.28
C LYS A 494 18.32 -75.23 -22.21
N ALA A 495 17.64 -74.99 -23.32
CA ALA A 495 16.20 -75.19 -23.47
C ALA A 495 15.91 -75.68 -24.89
N TRP A 496 14.78 -76.38 -25.06
CA TRP A 496 14.37 -76.95 -26.33
C TRP A 496 12.89 -76.70 -26.58
N ILE A 497 12.54 -76.42 -27.83
CA ILE A 497 11.16 -76.14 -28.23
C ILE A 497 10.59 -77.36 -28.95
N PHE A 498 9.49 -77.91 -28.43
CA PHE A 498 8.72 -79.01 -29.03
C PHE A 498 7.25 -78.60 -29.11
N ASP A 499 6.61 -78.78 -30.27
CA ASP A 499 5.20 -78.41 -30.51
C ASP A 499 4.80 -77.01 -30.00
N LYS A 500 5.71 -76.03 -30.14
CA LYS A 500 5.58 -74.63 -29.68
C LYS A 500 5.63 -74.42 -28.16
N GLU A 501 5.98 -75.43 -27.39
CA GLU A 501 6.26 -75.34 -25.96
C GLU A 501 7.77 -75.45 -25.69
N ALA A 502 8.29 -74.67 -24.75
CA ALA A 502 9.70 -74.71 -24.36
C ALA A 502 9.90 -75.57 -23.11
N PHE A 503 10.99 -76.35 -23.09
CA PHE A 503 11.37 -77.24 -21.98
C PHE A 503 12.83 -77.00 -21.59
N ASP A 504 13.13 -76.94 -20.29
CA ASP A 504 14.48 -76.69 -19.77
C ASP A 504 15.38 -77.94 -19.67
N THR A 505 14.77 -79.12 -19.72
CA THR A 505 15.41 -80.41 -19.45
C THR A 505 14.79 -81.48 -20.32
N LEU A 506 15.61 -82.41 -20.84
CA LEU A 506 15.16 -83.57 -21.62
C LEU A 506 15.57 -84.88 -20.93
N ASN A 507 14.86 -85.96 -21.26
CA ASN A 507 15.20 -87.30 -20.81
C ASN A 507 16.47 -87.79 -21.53
N PRO A 508 17.58 -88.08 -20.82
CA PRO A 508 18.85 -88.49 -21.44
C PRO A 508 18.75 -89.75 -22.29
N GLY A 509 17.81 -90.65 -21.97
CA GLY A 509 17.61 -91.90 -22.68
C GLY A 509 16.80 -91.78 -23.98
N THR A 510 16.04 -90.70 -24.17
CA THR A 510 15.16 -90.52 -25.35
C THR A 510 15.44 -89.24 -26.15
N GLY A 511 16.11 -88.25 -25.57
CA GLY A 511 16.32 -86.94 -26.18
C GLY A 511 15.03 -86.12 -26.33
N LEU A 512 13.94 -86.51 -25.65
CA LEU A 512 12.64 -85.84 -25.64
C LEU A 512 12.29 -85.36 -24.23
N PRO A 513 11.36 -84.41 -24.07
CA PRO A 513 10.88 -84.02 -22.74
C PRO A 513 10.33 -85.23 -21.97
N TYR A 514 10.48 -85.23 -20.64
CA TYR A 514 10.00 -86.33 -19.80
C TYR A 514 8.48 -86.51 -19.93
N GLY A 515 8.05 -87.74 -20.24
CA GLY A 515 6.63 -88.06 -20.44
C GLY A 515 6.06 -87.66 -21.81
N TYR A 516 6.88 -87.06 -22.69
CA TYR A 516 6.47 -86.69 -24.04
C TYR A 516 6.26 -87.92 -24.92
N LYS A 517 5.09 -88.02 -25.54
CA LYS A 517 4.80 -89.05 -26.54
C LYS A 517 4.80 -88.38 -27.91
N LEU A 518 5.70 -88.81 -28.79
CA LEU A 518 5.66 -88.42 -30.20
C LEU A 518 4.28 -88.82 -30.76
N ASN A 519 3.48 -87.82 -31.13
CA ASN A 519 2.36 -88.08 -32.01
C ASN A 519 2.95 -88.38 -33.39
N GLU A 520 2.86 -89.64 -33.83
CA GLU A 520 3.12 -90.01 -35.22
C GLU A 520 2.06 -89.36 -36.13
N LYS A 521 2.28 -88.10 -36.52
CA LYS A 521 1.74 -87.54 -37.76
C LYS A 521 2.76 -86.61 -38.41
N GLU A 522 3.26 -87.11 -39.53
CA GLU A 522 3.88 -86.42 -40.68
C GLU A 522 5.24 -85.74 -40.46
N HIS A 523 6.30 -86.56 -40.59
CA HIS A 523 7.52 -86.12 -41.24
C HIS A 523 7.25 -85.86 -42.73
N GLU A 524 7.33 -84.60 -43.17
CA GLU A 524 7.88 -84.31 -44.49
C GLU A 524 9.24 -83.62 -44.31
N TYR A 525 10.28 -84.37 -44.68
CA TYR A 525 11.64 -83.87 -44.82
C TYR A 525 11.68 -82.72 -45.83
N THR A 526 12.40 -81.65 -45.51
CA THR A 526 13.14 -80.93 -46.55
C THR A 526 14.52 -80.57 -46.04
N ILE A 527 15.50 -81.32 -46.54
CA ILE A 527 16.94 -81.03 -46.45
C ILE A 527 17.29 -79.97 -47.49
N ALA A 528 18.01 -78.92 -47.10
CA ALA A 528 18.96 -78.20 -47.96
C ALA A 528 20.02 -77.55 -47.05
N LYS A 529 21.14 -78.23 -46.81
CA LYS A 529 22.46 -78.05 -47.45
C LYS A 529 23.20 -76.78 -47.01
N GLU A 530 24.36 -77.02 -46.39
CA GLU A 530 25.49 -76.09 -46.30
C GLU A 530 25.85 -75.48 -47.66
N ALA A 531 26.26 -74.21 -47.64
CA ALA A 531 27.23 -73.67 -48.58
C ALA A 531 28.17 -72.73 -47.80
N VAL A 532 29.47 -73.06 -47.91
CA VAL A 532 30.72 -72.31 -47.70
C VAL A 532 30.61 -70.83 -47.35
#